data_AF-A0A954BMK7-F1
#
_entry.id   AF-A0A954BMK7-F1
#
_cell.length_a   1.000
_cell.length_b   1.000
_cell.length_c   1.000
_cell.angle_alpha   90.00
_cell.angle_beta   90.00
_cell.angle_gamma   90.00
#
_symmetry.space_group_name_H-M   'P 1'
#
loop_
_entity.id
_entity.type
_entity.pdbx_description
1 polymer ?
#
loop_
_entity_poly.entity_id
_entity_poly.type
_entity_poly.pdbx_seq_one_letter_code
_entity_poly.pdbx_strand_id
1 'polypeptide(L)'
;QPWRTIAVTGKAKDEVIALGARVLSEDPRGQRTDRPIYPKDLWEPYEARRRRVGEMMYEALGIPREDRPARLAWFSNNFRFFGAPLALFIVIDERMGHGQWGHTGMYLQTLALLAEERGWGTCMQECWGMLRPSLKEHFQLAPTEMIWCGMAVGKPDRSHPVNTLRAERASLDEVAELHGF
;
A
#
# COMPACT_ATOMS: atom_id res chain seq x y z
N GLN A 1 9.13 13.56 -13.90
CA GLN A 1 7.77 13.41 -13.36
C GLN A 1 7.14 12.14 -13.94
N PRO A 2 7.68 10.94 -13.61
CA PRO A 2 7.22 9.67 -14.18
C PRO A 2 5.88 9.16 -13.60
N TRP A 3 5.35 9.83 -12.60
CA TRP A 3 4.11 9.48 -11.91
C TRP A 3 2.88 9.95 -12.69
N ARG A 4 1.84 9.14 -12.71
CA ARG A 4 0.47 9.53 -13.04
C ARG A 4 -0.46 9.06 -11.93
N THR A 5 -1.45 9.86 -11.56
CA THR A 5 -2.38 9.53 -10.49
C THR A 5 -3.78 9.38 -11.05
N ILE A 6 -4.41 8.25 -10.75
CA ILE A 6 -5.84 8.03 -10.99
C ILE A 6 -6.54 8.18 -9.63
N ALA A 7 -7.51 9.08 -9.54
CA ALA A 7 -8.29 9.32 -8.33
C ALA A 7 -9.71 8.81 -8.52
N VAL A 8 -10.20 7.96 -7.62
CA VAL A 8 -11.56 7.41 -7.67
C VAL A 8 -12.30 7.60 -6.35
N THR A 9 -13.57 7.98 -6.45
CA THR A 9 -14.51 8.18 -5.34
C THR A 9 -15.88 7.60 -5.70
N GLY A 10 -16.78 7.48 -4.73
CA GLY A 10 -18.16 7.03 -4.96
C GLY A 10 -18.24 5.75 -5.79
N LYS A 11 -19.12 5.75 -6.80
CA LYS A 11 -19.37 4.59 -7.67
C LYS A 11 -18.09 4.04 -8.33
N ALA A 12 -17.20 4.90 -8.81
CA ALA A 12 -15.95 4.46 -9.44
C ALA A 12 -15.04 3.70 -8.47
N LYS A 13 -14.99 4.13 -7.19
CA LYS A 13 -14.26 3.40 -6.14
C LYS A 13 -14.94 2.06 -5.84
N ASP A 14 -16.27 2.04 -5.76
CA ASP A 14 -17.03 0.82 -5.48
C ASP A 14 -16.86 -0.24 -6.58
N GLU A 15 -16.77 0.18 -7.85
CA GLU A 15 -16.47 -0.69 -8.99
C GLU A 15 -15.08 -1.34 -8.85
N VAL A 16 -14.07 -0.59 -8.39
CA VAL A 16 -12.72 -1.12 -8.15
C VAL A 16 -12.68 -2.09 -6.95
N ILE A 17 -13.44 -1.80 -5.90
CA ILE A 17 -13.60 -2.71 -4.75
C ILE A 17 -14.25 -4.03 -5.21
N ALA A 18 -15.32 -3.95 -6.01
CA ALA A 18 -16.00 -5.12 -6.57
C ALA A 18 -15.09 -5.93 -7.51
N LEU A 19 -14.28 -5.24 -8.32
CA LEU A 19 -13.24 -5.86 -9.15
C LEU A 19 -12.25 -6.66 -8.30
N GLY A 20 -11.70 -6.05 -7.24
CA GLY A 20 -10.77 -6.71 -6.34
C GLY A 20 -11.38 -7.91 -5.63
N ALA A 21 -12.62 -7.78 -5.14
CA ALA A 21 -13.34 -8.88 -4.51
C ALA A 21 -13.54 -10.07 -5.46
N ARG A 22 -13.93 -9.82 -6.72
CA ARG A 22 -14.09 -10.86 -7.73
C ARG A 22 -12.78 -11.59 -8.01
N VAL A 23 -11.70 -10.85 -8.32
CA VAL A 23 -10.40 -11.45 -8.65
C VAL A 23 -9.82 -12.24 -7.48
N LEU A 24 -9.93 -11.72 -6.25
CA LEU A 24 -9.41 -12.41 -5.05
C LEU A 24 -10.26 -13.60 -4.62
N SER A 25 -11.52 -13.68 -5.07
CA SER A 25 -12.36 -14.86 -4.85
C SER A 25 -11.92 -16.06 -5.73
N GLU A 26 -11.28 -15.79 -6.88
CA GLU A 26 -10.73 -16.81 -7.78
C GLU A 26 -9.37 -17.33 -7.26
N ASP A 27 -8.45 -16.42 -6.90
CA ASP A 27 -7.21 -16.75 -6.18
C ASP A 27 -6.90 -15.68 -5.12
N PRO A 28 -6.90 -16.01 -3.82
CA PRO A 28 -6.56 -15.07 -2.75
C PRO A 28 -5.13 -14.52 -2.82
N ARG A 29 -4.24 -15.16 -3.60
CA ARG A 29 -2.87 -14.67 -3.87
C ARG A 29 -2.84 -13.62 -4.99
N GLY A 30 -3.98 -13.35 -5.62
CA GLY A 30 -4.11 -12.44 -6.75
C GLY A 30 -3.51 -12.99 -8.03
N GLN A 31 -3.29 -12.10 -8.99
CA GLN A 31 -2.82 -12.42 -10.33
C GLN A 31 -1.30 -12.51 -10.37
N ARG A 32 -0.78 -13.45 -11.17
CA ARG A 32 0.66 -13.57 -11.41
C ARG A 32 1.21 -12.29 -12.04
N THR A 33 2.29 -11.76 -11.47
CA THR A 33 2.99 -10.58 -11.95
C THR A 33 4.50 -10.80 -11.88
N ASP A 34 5.24 -10.21 -12.82
CA ASP A 34 6.70 -10.14 -12.87
C ASP A 34 7.27 -8.99 -12.02
N ARG A 35 6.41 -8.30 -11.26
CA ARG A 35 6.75 -7.20 -10.35
C ARG A 35 6.28 -7.54 -8.93
N PRO A 36 6.96 -8.46 -8.23
CA PRO A 36 6.55 -8.84 -6.88
C PRO A 36 6.64 -7.63 -5.94
N ILE A 37 5.76 -7.58 -4.93
CA ILE A 37 5.74 -6.51 -3.92
C ILE A 37 7.02 -6.54 -3.07
N TYR A 38 7.43 -7.74 -2.67
CA TYR A 38 8.68 -7.98 -1.94
C TYR A 38 9.63 -8.86 -2.75
N PRO A 39 10.95 -8.75 -2.51
CA PRO A 39 11.91 -9.77 -2.96
C PRO A 39 11.48 -11.17 -2.53
N LYS A 40 11.81 -12.18 -3.36
CA LYS A 40 11.43 -13.59 -3.12
C LYS A 40 11.97 -14.12 -1.78
N ASP A 41 13.20 -13.72 -1.44
CA ASP A 41 13.93 -14.18 -0.27
C ASP A 41 14.35 -12.96 0.57
N LEU A 42 13.35 -12.20 1.06
CA LEU A 42 13.59 -11.04 1.91
C LEU A 42 14.43 -11.46 3.12
N TRP A 43 15.62 -10.89 3.27
CA TRP A 43 16.60 -11.31 4.29
C TRP A 43 16.58 -10.41 5.53
N GLU A 44 17.32 -10.80 6.56
CA GLU A 44 17.47 -9.98 7.77
C GLU A 44 18.36 -8.75 7.52
N PRO A 45 18.05 -7.58 8.11
CA PRO A 45 17.03 -7.33 9.15
C PRO A 45 15.63 -7.01 8.59
N TYR A 46 15.44 -7.04 7.27
CA TYR A 46 14.22 -6.55 6.62
C TYR A 46 13.01 -7.46 6.88
N GLU A 47 13.20 -8.78 6.89
CA GLU A 47 12.12 -9.71 7.22
C GLU A 47 11.67 -9.56 8.67
N ALA A 48 12.57 -9.44 9.64
CA ALA A 48 12.19 -9.15 11.03
C ALA A 48 11.41 -7.84 11.15
N ARG A 49 11.85 -6.76 10.50
CA ARG A 49 11.16 -5.46 10.51
C ARG A 49 9.74 -5.57 9.94
N ARG A 50 9.57 -6.27 8.81
CA ARG A 50 8.26 -6.53 8.19
C ARG A 50 7.35 -7.35 9.10
N ARG A 51 7.87 -8.41 9.73
CA ARG A 51 7.11 -9.23 10.68
C ARG A 51 6.70 -8.41 11.90
N ARG A 52 7.63 -7.62 12.46
CA ARG A 52 7.41 -6.82 13.68
C ARG A 52 6.29 -5.81 13.51
N VAL A 53 6.27 -5.02 12.43
CA VAL A 53 5.17 -4.06 12.21
C VAL A 53 3.81 -4.74 12.08
N GLY A 54 3.76 -5.93 11.48
CA GLY A 54 2.54 -6.75 11.42
C GLY A 54 2.09 -7.24 12.80
N GLU A 55 3.03 -7.71 13.63
CA GLU A 55 2.75 -8.13 15.01
C GLU A 55 2.23 -6.97 15.85
N MET A 56 2.87 -5.80 15.81
CA MET A 56 2.42 -4.60 16.54
C MET A 56 1.01 -4.16 16.10
N MET A 57 0.71 -4.23 14.80
CA MET A 57 -0.62 -3.92 14.27
C MET A 57 -1.68 -4.88 14.81
N TYR A 58 -1.43 -6.18 14.78
CA TYR A 58 -2.39 -7.17 15.29
C TYR A 58 -2.54 -7.13 16.81
N GLU A 59 -1.47 -6.82 17.54
CA GLU A 59 -1.50 -6.57 18.98
C GLU A 59 -2.40 -5.37 19.31
N ALA A 60 -2.23 -4.24 18.61
CA ALA A 60 -3.09 -3.06 18.78
C ALA A 60 -4.57 -3.35 18.50
N LEU A 61 -4.86 -4.31 17.62
CA LEU A 61 -6.22 -4.74 17.28
C LEU A 61 -6.77 -5.82 18.21
N GLY A 62 -5.97 -6.37 19.13
CA GLY A 62 -6.35 -7.51 19.95
C GLY A 62 -6.59 -8.79 19.15
N ILE A 63 -5.91 -8.96 18.02
CA ILE A 63 -6.05 -10.14 17.14
C ILE A 63 -4.86 -11.09 17.38
N PRO A 64 -5.06 -12.26 18.01
CA PRO A 64 -3.99 -13.23 18.25
C PRO A 64 -3.34 -13.76 16.97
N ARG A 65 -2.17 -14.40 17.08
CA ARG A 65 -1.44 -14.97 15.93
C ARG A 65 -2.09 -16.20 15.34
N GLU A 66 -2.85 -16.87 16.16
CA GLU A 66 -3.51 -18.15 15.96
C GLU A 66 -4.86 -17.94 15.26
N ASP A 67 -5.45 -16.75 15.41
CA ASP A 67 -6.71 -16.35 14.76
C ASP A 67 -6.48 -15.94 13.30
N ARG A 68 -6.17 -16.95 12.47
CA ARG A 68 -6.00 -16.77 11.03
C ARG A 68 -7.23 -16.14 10.36
N PRO A 69 -8.49 -16.53 10.69
CA PRO A 69 -9.68 -15.89 10.12
C PRO A 69 -9.75 -14.38 10.40
N ALA A 70 -9.55 -13.93 11.64
CA ALA A 70 -9.59 -12.51 11.98
C ALA A 70 -8.46 -11.73 11.29
N ARG A 71 -7.25 -12.32 11.19
CA ARG A 71 -6.13 -11.71 10.47
C ARG A 71 -6.41 -11.53 8.99
N LEU A 72 -7.02 -12.54 8.35
CA LEU A 72 -7.42 -12.48 6.95
C LEU A 72 -8.55 -11.45 6.75
N ALA A 73 -9.53 -11.42 7.64
CA ALA A 73 -10.61 -10.44 7.62
C ALA A 73 -10.06 -9.01 7.73
N TRP A 74 -9.14 -8.77 8.66
CA TRP A 74 -8.46 -7.47 8.77
C TRP A 74 -7.66 -7.12 7.52
N PHE A 75 -6.86 -8.06 7.00
CA PHE A 75 -6.08 -7.86 5.78
C PHE A 75 -6.99 -7.48 4.59
N SER A 76 -8.17 -8.10 4.46
CA SER A 76 -9.12 -7.81 3.39
C SER A 76 -9.64 -6.36 3.38
N ASN A 77 -9.54 -5.63 4.50
CA ASN A 77 -9.91 -4.20 4.55
C ASN A 77 -9.01 -3.35 3.65
N ASN A 78 -7.82 -3.82 3.29
CA ASN A 78 -6.98 -3.16 2.30
C ASN A 78 -7.73 -2.96 0.97
N PHE A 79 -8.41 -4.00 0.49
CA PHE A 79 -9.16 -3.98 -0.77
C PHE A 79 -10.50 -3.24 -0.67
N ARG A 80 -10.76 -2.62 0.48
CA ARG A 80 -11.87 -1.70 0.76
C ARG A 80 -11.36 -0.32 1.19
N PHE A 81 -10.06 -0.05 1.01
CA PHE A 81 -9.39 1.20 1.39
C PHE A 81 -9.60 1.58 2.85
N PHE A 82 -9.81 0.59 3.73
CA PHE A 82 -10.18 0.80 5.13
C PHE A 82 -11.39 1.73 5.33
N GLY A 83 -12.31 1.77 4.37
CA GLY A 83 -13.49 2.65 4.39
C GLY A 83 -13.22 4.09 3.96
N ALA A 84 -12.01 4.43 3.52
CA ALA A 84 -11.67 5.77 3.06
C ALA A 84 -12.54 6.20 1.85
N PRO A 85 -12.99 7.47 1.77
CA PRO A 85 -13.85 7.96 0.70
C PRO A 85 -13.14 8.11 -0.64
N LEU A 86 -11.81 8.31 -0.63
CA LEU A 86 -10.98 8.50 -1.81
C LEU A 86 -9.93 7.39 -1.90
N ALA A 87 -9.77 6.84 -3.09
CA ALA A 87 -8.67 5.96 -3.45
C ALA A 87 -7.85 6.59 -4.57
N LEU A 88 -6.53 6.55 -4.41
CA LEU A 88 -5.58 6.92 -5.45
C LEU A 88 -4.88 5.68 -5.97
N PHE A 89 -4.64 5.62 -7.28
CA PHE A 89 -3.76 4.64 -7.90
C PHE A 89 -2.61 5.37 -8.57
N ILE A 90 -1.39 4.95 -8.25
CA ILE A 90 -0.17 5.51 -8.81
C ILE A 90 0.27 4.65 -9.97
N VAL A 91 0.35 5.27 -11.14
CA VAL A 91 0.74 4.64 -12.40
C VAL A 91 2.14 5.09 -12.76
N ILE A 92 2.94 4.14 -13.24
CA ILE A 92 4.28 4.38 -13.78
C ILE A 92 4.41 3.66 -15.13
N ASP A 93 5.20 4.23 -16.05
CA ASP A 93 5.60 3.54 -17.27
C ASP A 93 6.69 2.49 -16.93
N GLU A 94 6.45 1.23 -17.28
CA GLU A 94 7.32 0.07 -16.98
C GLU A 94 8.71 0.17 -17.62
N ARG A 95 8.90 1.05 -18.63
CA ARG A 95 10.21 1.31 -19.25
C ARG A 95 11.09 2.22 -18.39
N MET A 96 10.54 2.82 -17.34
CA MET A 96 11.28 3.67 -16.43
C MET A 96 12.29 2.88 -15.59
N GLY A 97 13.51 3.40 -15.49
CA GLY A 97 14.59 2.82 -14.66
C GLY A 97 14.53 3.27 -13.20
N HIS A 98 15.43 2.74 -12.36
CA HIS A 98 15.40 2.91 -10.90
C HIS A 98 15.25 4.36 -10.42
N GLY A 99 15.89 5.34 -11.08
CA GLY A 99 15.79 6.74 -10.69
C GLY A 99 14.34 7.27 -10.72
N GLN A 100 13.55 6.86 -11.73
CA GLN A 100 12.16 7.27 -11.86
C GLN A 100 11.23 6.58 -10.86
N TRP A 101 11.54 5.36 -10.42
CA TRP A 101 10.83 4.74 -9.29
C TRP A 101 11.05 5.55 -8.00
N GLY A 102 12.29 5.98 -7.76
CA GLY A 102 12.61 6.91 -6.66
C GLY A 102 11.82 8.22 -6.75
N HIS A 103 11.76 8.82 -7.93
CA HIS A 103 10.96 10.03 -8.18
C HIS A 103 9.46 9.82 -7.88
N THR A 104 8.88 8.67 -8.24
CA THR A 104 7.48 8.33 -7.94
C THR A 104 7.27 8.14 -6.44
N GLY A 105 8.23 7.55 -5.72
CA GLY A 105 8.19 7.43 -4.26
C GLY A 105 8.25 8.79 -3.55
N MET A 106 9.10 9.71 -4.03
CA MET A 106 9.14 11.08 -3.53
C MET A 106 7.79 11.77 -3.70
N TYR A 107 7.19 11.67 -4.89
CA TYR A 107 5.86 12.19 -5.17
C TYR A 107 4.78 11.62 -4.23
N LEU A 108 4.78 10.30 -4.02
CA LEU A 108 3.80 9.63 -3.16
C LEU A 108 3.91 10.09 -1.69
N GLN A 109 5.13 10.24 -1.19
CA GLN A 109 5.38 10.76 0.15
C GLN A 109 4.98 12.24 0.27
N THR A 110 5.25 13.07 -0.75
CA THR A 110 4.81 14.47 -0.77
C THR A 110 3.28 14.57 -0.70
N LEU A 111 2.54 13.72 -1.43
CA LEU A 111 1.07 13.67 -1.32
C LEU A 111 0.63 13.32 0.10
N ALA A 112 1.26 12.34 0.74
CA ALA A 112 0.92 11.92 2.11
C ALA A 112 1.15 13.05 3.13
N LEU A 113 2.27 13.78 3.02
CA LEU A 113 2.58 14.91 3.89
C LEU A 113 1.62 16.09 3.69
N LEU A 114 1.30 16.43 2.43
CA LEU A 114 0.32 17.48 2.11
C LEU A 114 -1.09 17.14 2.57
N ALA A 115 -1.45 15.85 2.57
CA ALA A 115 -2.71 15.36 3.11
C ALA A 115 -2.75 15.52 4.64
N GLU A 116 -1.71 15.10 5.36
CA GLU A 116 -1.63 15.24 6.83
C GLU A 116 -1.67 16.73 7.23
N GLU A 117 -0.95 17.60 6.53
CA GLU A 117 -1.01 19.07 6.73
C GLU A 117 -2.44 19.60 6.65
N ARG A 118 -3.27 19.03 5.76
CA ARG A 118 -4.68 19.39 5.58
C ARG A 118 -5.63 18.61 6.49
N GLY A 119 -5.10 17.86 7.46
CA GLY A 119 -5.88 17.05 8.40
C GLY A 119 -6.54 15.83 7.76
N TRP A 120 -5.93 15.24 6.74
CA TRP A 120 -6.34 13.98 6.10
C TRP A 120 -5.32 12.89 6.40
N GLY A 121 -5.80 11.66 6.59
CA GLY A 121 -4.97 10.47 6.75
C GLY A 121 -4.80 9.75 5.41
N THR A 122 -3.65 9.11 5.24
CA THR A 122 -3.34 8.29 4.07
C THR A 122 -2.82 6.92 4.49
N CYS A 123 -3.05 5.91 3.65
CA CYS A 123 -2.41 4.60 3.77
C CYS A 123 -1.90 4.19 2.40
N MET A 124 -0.59 4.04 2.23
CA MET A 124 0.03 3.57 0.99
C MET A 124 -0.11 2.05 0.90
N GLN A 125 -0.62 1.55 -0.23
CA GLN A 125 -1.10 0.17 -0.35
C GLN A 125 -0.53 -0.53 -1.58
N GLU A 126 0.57 -1.24 -1.42
CA GLU A 126 1.14 -2.07 -2.48
C GLU A 126 0.35 -3.36 -2.72
N CYS A 127 -0.59 -3.74 -1.85
CA CYS A 127 -1.45 -4.92 -2.02
C CYS A 127 -2.27 -4.90 -3.32
N TRP A 128 -2.60 -3.71 -3.85
CA TRP A 128 -3.25 -3.57 -5.16
C TRP A 128 -2.36 -4.04 -6.31
N GLY A 129 -1.05 -4.17 -6.09
CA GLY A 129 -0.11 -4.80 -7.00
C GLY A 129 -0.44 -6.25 -7.35
N MET A 130 -1.21 -6.94 -6.50
CA MET A 130 -1.74 -8.28 -6.73
C MET A 130 -2.81 -8.32 -7.85
N LEU A 131 -3.35 -7.17 -8.25
CA LEU A 131 -4.48 -7.04 -9.16
C LEU A 131 -4.13 -6.25 -10.44
N ARG A 132 -2.82 -6.10 -10.74
CA ARG A 132 -2.33 -5.25 -11.83
C ARG A 132 -2.96 -5.54 -13.18
N PRO A 133 -3.02 -6.80 -13.68
CA PRO A 133 -3.67 -7.08 -14.95
C PRO A 133 -5.12 -6.60 -15.01
N SER A 134 -5.93 -6.92 -13.98
CA SER A 134 -7.33 -6.50 -13.94
C SER A 134 -7.50 -4.98 -13.78
N LEU A 135 -6.67 -4.33 -12.99
CA LEU A 135 -6.69 -2.85 -12.86
C LEU A 135 -6.24 -2.18 -14.16
N LYS A 136 -5.29 -2.77 -14.88
CA LYS A 136 -4.83 -2.27 -16.19
C LYS A 136 -5.94 -2.26 -17.22
N GLU A 137 -6.70 -3.35 -17.30
CA GLU A 137 -7.88 -3.44 -18.15
C GLU A 137 -8.98 -2.46 -17.70
N HIS A 138 -9.31 -2.46 -16.41
CA HIS A 138 -10.36 -1.61 -15.85
C HIS A 138 -10.11 -0.11 -16.10
N PHE A 139 -8.88 0.36 -15.88
CA PHE A 139 -8.50 1.76 -16.11
C PHE A 139 -8.00 2.04 -17.53
N GLN A 140 -8.05 1.06 -18.43
CA GLN A 140 -7.62 1.19 -19.83
C GLN A 140 -6.20 1.75 -19.96
N LEU A 141 -5.27 1.28 -19.13
CA LEU A 141 -3.89 1.79 -19.14
C LEU A 141 -3.18 1.39 -20.44
N ALA A 142 -2.26 2.24 -20.89
CA ALA A 142 -1.47 1.95 -22.08
C ALA A 142 -0.62 0.67 -21.91
N PRO A 143 -0.14 0.03 -23.00
CA PRO A 143 0.64 -1.19 -22.92
C PRO A 143 1.87 -1.11 -22.01
N THR A 144 2.48 0.06 -21.89
CA THR A 144 3.66 0.30 -21.04
C THR A 144 3.32 0.80 -19.65
N GLU A 145 2.05 1.04 -19.33
CA GLU A 145 1.65 1.57 -18.02
C GLU A 145 1.29 0.44 -17.06
N MET A 146 1.69 0.61 -15.80
CA MET A 146 1.34 -0.29 -14.70
C MET A 146 0.82 0.49 -13.50
N ILE A 147 -0.11 -0.11 -12.76
CA ILE A 147 -0.37 0.29 -11.38
C ILE A 147 0.84 -0.11 -10.53
N TRP A 148 1.54 0.87 -9.96
CA TRP A 148 2.59 0.61 -8.98
C TRP A 148 1.97 0.22 -7.63
N CYS A 149 1.16 1.11 -7.05
CA CYS A 149 0.48 0.95 -5.77
C CYS A 149 -0.86 1.71 -5.75
N GLY A 150 -1.69 1.41 -4.74
CA GLY A 150 -2.83 2.23 -4.36
C GLY A 150 -2.53 3.10 -3.14
N MET A 151 -3.45 3.99 -2.79
CA MET A 151 -3.44 4.74 -1.54
C MET A 151 -4.88 5.05 -1.11
N ALA A 152 -5.24 4.69 0.12
CA ALA A 152 -6.47 5.13 0.76
C ALA A 152 -6.29 6.56 1.31
N VAL A 153 -7.28 7.43 1.12
CA VAL A 153 -7.24 8.83 1.59
C VAL A 153 -8.59 9.21 2.24
N GLY A 154 -8.55 9.64 3.50
CA GLY A 154 -9.77 9.91 4.27
C GLY A 154 -9.56 10.71 5.54
N LYS A 155 -10.64 10.96 6.29
CA LYS A 155 -10.53 11.50 7.65
C LYS A 155 -10.18 10.34 8.60
N PRO A 156 -9.05 10.42 9.33
CA PRO A 156 -8.64 9.34 10.20
C PRO A 156 -9.52 9.30 11.46
N ASP A 157 -10.04 8.13 11.80
CA ASP A 157 -10.57 7.88 13.14
C ASP A 157 -9.41 7.68 14.11
N ARG A 158 -8.99 8.75 14.78
CA ARG A 158 -7.85 8.72 15.71
C ARG A 158 -8.10 7.88 16.98
N SER A 159 -9.35 7.48 17.23
CA SER A 159 -9.72 6.62 18.37
C SER A 159 -9.61 5.13 18.08
N HIS A 160 -9.65 4.75 16.79
CA HIS A 160 -9.56 3.34 16.40
C HIS A 160 -8.19 2.76 16.81
N PRO A 161 -8.13 1.57 17.46
CA PRO A 161 -6.89 1.05 18.03
C PRO A 161 -5.70 0.96 17.06
N VAL A 162 -5.92 0.53 15.81
CA VAL A 162 -4.84 0.50 14.80
C VAL A 162 -4.20 1.87 14.51
N ASN A 163 -4.96 2.97 14.68
CA ASN A 163 -4.49 4.33 14.41
C ASN A 163 -3.71 4.94 15.58
N THR A 164 -3.68 4.27 16.74
CA THR A 164 -2.82 4.65 17.88
C THR A 164 -1.42 4.05 17.75
N LEU A 165 -1.24 3.05 16.88
CA LEU A 165 0.05 2.41 16.60
C LEU A 165 1.12 3.45 16.26
N ARG A 166 2.29 3.28 16.89
CA ARG A 166 3.54 3.92 16.48
C ARG A 166 4.51 2.83 16.11
N ALA A 167 4.69 2.61 14.80
CA ALA A 167 5.60 1.59 14.31
C ALA A 167 7.05 1.94 14.68
N GLU A 168 7.81 0.94 15.12
CA GLU A 168 9.24 1.07 15.38
C GLU A 168 9.99 1.57 14.13
N ARG A 169 11.12 2.24 14.34
CA ARG A 169 12.07 2.64 13.31
C ARG A 169 13.45 2.14 13.71
N ALA A 170 14.25 1.80 12.70
CA ALA A 170 15.66 1.48 12.91
C ALA A 170 16.37 2.66 13.58
N SER A 171 17.38 2.37 14.39
CA SER A 171 18.19 3.40 15.02
C SER A 171 18.96 4.23 13.98
N LEU A 172 19.47 5.41 14.37
CA LEU A 172 20.24 6.27 13.47
C LEU A 172 21.45 5.53 12.89
N ASP A 173 22.20 4.83 13.75
CA ASP A 173 23.42 4.12 13.36
C ASP A 173 23.16 2.94 12.40
N GLU A 174 21.91 2.45 12.32
CA GLU A 174 21.52 1.43 11.34
C GLU A 174 21.21 1.99 9.94
N VAL A 175 20.94 3.29 9.83
CA VAL A 175 20.41 3.90 8.58
C VAL A 175 21.20 5.10 8.10
N ALA A 176 22.15 5.60 8.88
CA ALA A 176 23.00 6.71 8.53
C ALA A 176 24.43 6.50 9.06
N GLU A 177 25.40 6.88 8.24
CA GLU A 177 26.80 7.04 8.64
C GLU A 177 27.15 8.53 8.49
N LEU A 178 27.73 9.12 9.53
CA LEU A 178 28.06 10.54 9.58
C LEU A 178 29.57 10.73 9.43
N HIS A 179 30.00 11.34 8.32
CA HIS A 179 31.40 11.69 8.09
C HIS A 179 31.61 13.20 8.26
N GLY A 180 32.55 13.60 9.12
CA GLY A 180 32.90 15.01 9.36
C GLY A 180 32.00 15.76 10.36
N PHE A 181 31.32 15.02 11.25
CA PHE A 181 30.50 15.53 12.34
C PHE A 181 31.09 15.16 13.71
#